data_AF-A0A6C0GE13-F1
#
_entry.id   AF-A0A6C0GE13-F1
#
_cell.length_a   1.000
_cell.length_b   1.000
_cell.length_c   1.000
_cell.angle_alpha   90.00
_cell.angle_beta   90.00
_cell.angle_gamma   90.00
#
_symmetry.space_group_name_H-M   'P 1'
#
loop_
_entity.id
_entity.type
_entity.pdbx_description
1 polymer ?
#
loop_
_entity_poly.entity_id
_entity_poly.type
_entity_poly.pdbx_seq_one_letter_code
_entity_poly.pdbx_strand_id
1 'polypeptide(L)'
;MHGHQIIRIADKAQFIADPFTILLPAVCRTGFLQSLFHALSSLMKRGLLTYLSACKPHHYLFNGKEYGSQLSRKGVQWLMQDAVSKAGIKKKGICVHTLRHSYATHLLEDGLDIVSIKELLGHSFLETTLVYLHMAGLGRKAPFSPLDTLYTKEA
;
A
#
# COMPACT_ATOMS: atom_id res chain seq x y z
N MET A 1 0.88 12.18 -14.54
CA MET A 1 1.09 13.19 -13.48
C MET A 1 0.15 12.86 -12.32
N HIS A 2 0.59 12.05 -11.36
CA HIS A 2 -0.28 11.55 -10.30
C HIS A 2 -0.15 12.39 -9.03
N GLY A 3 -1.31 12.87 -8.58
CA GLY A 3 -1.51 13.85 -7.52
C GLY A 3 -0.94 13.44 -6.17
N HIS A 4 -0.57 14.47 -5.42
CA HIS A 4 -0.06 14.38 -4.07
C HIS A 4 -1.13 13.76 -3.15
N GLN A 5 -0.92 12.51 -2.72
CA GLN A 5 -1.67 11.93 -1.61
C GLN A 5 -1.17 12.62 -0.33
N ILE A 6 -1.97 13.53 0.21
CA ILE A 6 -1.66 14.26 1.44
C ILE A 6 -2.33 13.52 2.59
N ILE A 7 -1.52 12.90 3.46
CA ILE A 7 -2.03 12.38 4.73
C ILE A 7 -2.04 13.53 5.73
N ARG A 8 -3.17 14.24 5.78
CA ARG A 8 -3.43 15.23 6.83
C ARG A 8 -3.86 14.48 8.09
N ILE A 9 -3.50 15.03 9.23
CA ILE A 9 -4.13 14.62 10.48
C ILE A 9 -5.52 15.26 10.46
N ALA A 10 -6.48 14.62 9.78
CA ALA A 10 -7.89 14.85 10.08
C ALA A 10 -8.10 14.39 11.52
N ASP A 11 -8.90 15.14 12.29
CA ASP A 11 -9.13 15.02 13.73
C ASP A 11 -8.65 13.70 14.35
N LYS A 12 -7.79 13.83 15.38
CA LYS A 12 -7.14 12.73 16.15
C LYS A 12 -8.06 11.53 16.49
N ALA A 13 -9.38 11.72 16.45
CA ALA A 13 -10.43 10.73 16.67
C ALA A 13 -10.44 9.54 15.69
N GLN A 14 -9.95 9.64 14.45
CA GLN A 14 -10.04 8.51 13.50
C GLN A 14 -8.90 7.49 13.59
N PHE A 15 -7.81 7.80 14.27
CA PHE A 15 -6.68 6.86 14.46
C PHE A 15 -6.95 5.77 15.50
N ILE A 16 -8.05 5.88 16.25
CA ILE A 16 -8.32 5.10 17.48
C ILE A 16 -9.73 4.48 17.42
N ALA A 17 -10.08 3.79 16.33
CA ALA A 17 -11.36 3.09 16.27
C ALA A 17 -11.26 1.59 16.61
N ASP A 18 -10.08 0.95 16.50
CA ASP A 18 -9.95 -0.49 16.80
C ASP A 18 -8.49 -0.87 17.13
N PRO A 19 -8.20 -1.88 17.99
CA PRO A 19 -6.83 -2.32 18.28
C PRO A 19 -6.07 -2.78 17.03
N PHE A 20 -6.77 -3.13 15.95
CA PHE A 20 -6.22 -3.72 14.72
C PHE A 20 -6.23 -2.81 13.48
N THR A 21 -6.92 -1.66 13.51
CA THR A 21 -7.13 -0.84 12.30
C THR A 21 -6.78 0.62 12.56
N ILE A 22 -5.69 1.09 11.95
CA ILE A 22 -5.44 2.52 11.84
C ILE A 22 -6.10 3.00 10.56
N LEU A 23 -7.19 3.76 10.71
CA LEU A 23 -7.89 4.39 9.59
C LEU A 23 -7.10 5.64 9.16
N LEU A 24 -6.40 5.55 8.04
CA LEU A 24 -5.82 6.73 7.39
C LEU A 24 -6.79 7.25 6.34
N PRO A 25 -7.46 8.41 6.55
CA PRO A 25 -8.29 8.99 5.51
C PRO A 25 -7.41 9.49 4.36
N ALA A 26 -7.41 8.76 3.25
CA ALA A 26 -6.85 9.23 1.99
C ALA A 26 -7.87 10.16 1.30
N VAL A 27 -7.72 11.47 1.49
CA VAL A 27 -8.57 12.46 0.79
C VAL A 27 -8.05 12.67 -0.63
N CYS A 28 -8.79 12.19 -1.63
CA CYS A 28 -8.55 12.44 -3.05
C CYS A 28 -9.23 13.75 -3.50
N ARG A 29 -8.52 14.62 -4.23
CA ARG A 29 -9.05 15.92 -4.70
C ARG A 29 -9.94 15.85 -5.96
N THR A 30 -10.19 14.67 -6.51
CA THR A 30 -10.92 14.52 -7.79
C THR A 30 -12.22 13.74 -7.60
N GLY A 31 -13.26 14.40 -7.10
CA GLY A 31 -14.69 14.12 -7.36
C GLY A 31 -15.30 12.75 -7.03
N PHE A 32 -14.52 11.72 -6.69
CA PHE A 32 -14.99 10.38 -6.35
C PHE A 32 -14.51 10.08 -4.92
N LEU A 33 -15.46 10.15 -3.98
CA LEU A 33 -15.24 9.78 -2.58
C LEU A 33 -15.22 8.26 -2.48
N GLN A 34 -14.02 7.67 -2.55
CA GLN A 34 -13.79 6.39 -1.91
C GLN A 34 -12.67 6.58 -0.90
N SER A 35 -13.07 6.78 0.36
CA SER A 35 -12.16 6.66 1.49
C SER A 35 -11.73 5.21 1.57
N LEU A 36 -10.52 4.93 1.11
CA LEU A 36 -9.95 3.60 1.15
C LEU A 36 -9.17 3.42 2.44
N PHE A 37 -9.43 2.32 3.14
CA PHE A 37 -8.75 2.00 4.39
C PHE A 37 -7.77 0.85 4.18
N HIS A 38 -6.54 1.02 4.66
CA HIS A 38 -5.51 -0.01 4.65
C HIS A 38 -5.32 -0.56 6.04
N ALA A 39 -5.43 -1.88 6.18
CA ALA A 39 -5.06 -2.55 7.43
C ALA A 39 -3.56 -2.35 7.67
N LEU A 40 -3.21 -1.85 8.85
CA LEU A 40 -1.83 -1.63 9.24
C LEU A 40 -1.36 -2.77 10.14
N SER A 41 -0.25 -3.42 9.77
CA SER A 41 0.31 -4.48 10.61
C SER A 41 0.75 -3.93 11.98
N SER A 42 0.79 -4.80 12.99
CA SER A 42 1.24 -4.44 14.34
C SER A 42 2.66 -3.88 14.37
N LEU A 43 3.53 -4.33 13.46
CA LEU A 43 4.90 -3.82 13.27
C LEU A 43 4.91 -2.38 12.77
N MET A 44 4.11 -2.08 11.74
CA MET A 44 3.99 -0.72 11.20
C MET A 44 3.31 0.21 12.21
N LYS A 45 2.29 -0.28 12.93
CA LYS A 45 1.65 0.45 14.04
C LYS A 45 2.65 0.85 15.10
N ARG A 46 3.52 -0.07 15.53
CA ARG A 46 4.58 0.21 16.50
C ARG A 46 5.49 1.34 16.03
N GLY A 47 6.01 1.25 14.81
CA GLY A 47 6.86 2.30 14.23
C GLY A 47 6.16 3.65 14.14
N LEU A 48 4.89 3.66 13.73
CA LEU A 48 4.10 4.89 13.64
C LEU A 48 3.87 5.52 15.02
N LEU A 49 3.54 4.73 16.04
CA LEU A 49 3.36 5.24 17.41
C LEU A 49 4.66 5.81 17.99
N THR A 50 5.80 5.16 17.74
CA THR A 50 7.12 5.71 18.11
C THR A 50 7.37 7.05 17.43
N TYR A 51 7.06 7.16 16.13
CA TYR A 51 7.17 8.42 15.41
C TYR A 51 6.25 9.52 15.97
N LEU A 52 4.97 9.19 16.23
CA LEU A 52 3.99 10.14 16.75
C LEU A 52 4.37 10.68 18.14
N SER A 53 4.88 9.82 19.02
CA SER A 53 5.33 10.21 20.36
C SER A 53 6.57 11.11 20.35
N ALA A 54 7.52 10.83 19.45
CA ALA A 54 8.76 11.59 19.33
C ALA A 54 8.58 12.93 18.59
N CYS A 55 7.91 12.91 17.43
CA CYS A 55 7.84 14.06 16.53
C CYS A 55 6.61 14.96 16.75
N LYS A 56 5.55 14.45 17.40
CA LYS A 56 4.29 15.17 17.70
C LYS A 56 3.80 16.05 16.53
N PRO A 57 3.53 15.47 15.36
CA PRO A 57 3.12 16.24 14.18
C PRO A 57 1.79 16.98 14.41
N HIS A 58 1.66 18.19 13.84
CA HIS A 58 0.50 19.06 14.01
C HIS A 58 -0.43 19.13 12.79
N HIS A 59 0.13 19.33 11.59
CA HIS A 59 -0.68 19.57 10.36
C HIS A 59 -0.63 18.40 9.36
N TYR A 60 0.53 17.79 9.17
CA TYR A 60 0.74 16.66 8.28
C TYR A 60 1.22 15.46 9.07
N LEU A 61 0.82 14.24 8.70
CA LEU A 61 1.26 13.04 9.41
C LEU A 61 2.80 12.91 9.38
N PHE A 62 3.42 13.24 8.24
CA PHE A 62 4.88 13.25 8.10
C PHE A 62 5.38 14.66 7.80
N ASN A 63 6.19 15.19 8.71
CA ASN A 63 6.76 16.53 8.61
C ASN A 63 7.85 16.60 7.53
N GLY A 64 7.91 17.75 6.83
CA GLY A 64 8.94 18.09 5.87
C GLY A 64 10.15 18.80 6.50
N LYS A 65 11.04 19.30 5.64
CA LYS A 65 12.27 19.99 6.08
C LYS A 65 11.97 21.31 6.79
N GLU A 66 10.96 22.04 6.31
CA GLU A 66 10.53 23.32 6.87
C GLU A 66 9.44 23.09 7.92
N TYR A 67 9.39 23.95 8.92
CA TYR A 67 8.39 23.86 9.98
C TYR A 67 6.97 23.94 9.39
N GLY A 68 6.09 23.01 9.78
CA GLY A 68 4.72 22.93 9.26
C GLY A 68 4.61 22.46 7.81
N SER A 69 5.71 22.20 7.11
CA SER A 69 5.68 21.67 5.74
C SER A 69 5.44 20.16 5.73
N GLN A 70 4.90 19.65 4.62
CA GLN A 70 4.73 18.22 4.40
C GLN A 70 6.04 17.58 3.89
N LEU A 71 6.24 16.30 4.18
CA LEU A 71 7.34 15.53 3.60
C LEU A 71 7.27 15.56 2.06
N SER A 72 8.35 16.01 1.43
CA SER A 72 8.40 16.14 -0.04
C SER A 72 8.65 14.79 -0.71
N ARG A 73 8.22 14.64 -1.97
CA ARG A 73 8.51 13.44 -2.79
C ARG A 73 10.00 13.12 -2.86
N LYS A 74 10.83 14.16 -2.99
CA LYS A 74 12.30 14.01 -3.01
C LYS A 74 12.81 13.51 -1.66
N GLY A 75 12.22 13.98 -0.55
CA GLY A 75 12.51 13.49 0.80
C GLY A 75 12.17 12.01 0.97
N VAL A 76 10.97 11.59 0.53
CA VAL A 76 10.57 10.17 0.56
C VAL A 76 11.53 9.32 -0.29
N GLN A 77 11.83 9.77 -1.50
CA GLN A 77 12.76 9.05 -2.38
C GLN A 77 14.16 8.94 -1.77
N TRP A 78 14.64 9.99 -1.12
CA TRP A 78 15.93 9.98 -0.43
C TRP A 78 15.94 9.01 0.76
N LEU A 79 14.91 9.04 1.61
CA LEU A 79 14.74 8.09 2.72
C LEU A 79 14.69 6.65 2.22
N MET A 80 14.04 6.40 1.08
CA MET A 80 14.02 5.09 0.45
C MET A 80 15.42 4.63 0.03
N GLN A 81 16.21 5.50 -0.62
CA GLN A 81 17.59 5.14 -1.01
C GLN A 81 18.49 4.89 0.20
N ASP A 82 18.36 5.70 1.25
CA ASP A 82 19.09 5.51 2.51
C ASP A 82 18.75 4.15 3.14
N ALA A 83 17.47 3.79 3.21
CA ALA A 83 17.02 2.49 3.70
C ALA A 83 17.54 1.31 2.85
N VAL A 84 17.51 1.44 1.52
CA VAL A 84 18.06 0.44 0.57
C VAL A 84 19.56 0.24 0.78
N SER A 85 20.30 1.34 0.96
CA SER A 85 21.73 1.30 1.23
C SER A 85 22.05 0.64 2.57
N LYS A 86 21.32 0.99 3.63
CA LYS A 86 21.46 0.38 4.97
C LYS A 86 21.10 -1.10 4.99
N ALA A 87 20.15 -1.52 4.17
CA ALA A 87 19.77 -2.92 4.00
C ALA A 87 20.80 -3.73 3.17
N GLY A 88 21.85 -3.10 2.63
CA GLY A 88 22.88 -3.77 1.84
C GLY A 88 22.40 -4.24 0.45
N ILE A 89 21.30 -3.70 -0.05
CA ILE A 89 20.72 -4.13 -1.33
C ILE A 89 21.49 -3.49 -2.48
N LYS A 90 22.16 -4.32 -3.30
CA LYS A 90 23.00 -3.87 -4.43
C LYS A 90 22.22 -3.59 -5.71
N LYS A 91 20.95 -3.99 -5.78
CA LYS A 91 20.10 -3.83 -6.96
C LYS A 91 19.80 -2.35 -7.20
N LYS A 92 20.09 -1.87 -8.42
CA LYS A 92 19.82 -0.49 -8.83
C LYS A 92 18.33 -0.30 -9.17
N GLY A 93 17.88 0.96 -9.14
CA GLY A 93 16.54 1.36 -9.58
C GLY A 93 15.41 1.07 -8.57
N ILE A 94 15.73 0.72 -7.33
CA ILE A 94 14.73 0.55 -6.28
C ILE A 94 14.16 1.91 -5.90
N CYS A 95 12.84 2.01 -5.82
CA CYS A 95 12.15 3.22 -5.39
C CYS A 95 10.87 2.88 -4.63
N VAL A 96 10.11 3.90 -4.23
CA VAL A 96 8.82 3.72 -3.54
C VAL A 96 7.84 2.89 -4.37
N HIS A 97 7.87 3.03 -5.70
CA HIS A 97 7.02 2.19 -6.56
C HIS A 97 7.39 0.71 -6.45
N THR A 98 8.67 0.37 -6.28
CA THR A 98 9.11 -1.02 -6.06
C THR A 98 8.44 -1.63 -4.83
N LEU A 99 8.34 -0.89 -3.73
CA LEU A 99 7.62 -1.36 -2.54
C LEU A 99 6.13 -1.59 -2.81
N ARG A 100 5.49 -0.68 -3.57
CA ARG A 100 4.08 -0.86 -3.99
C ARG A 100 3.94 -2.12 -4.85
N HIS A 101 4.88 -2.37 -5.75
CA HIS A 101 4.86 -3.58 -6.57
C HIS A 101 4.99 -4.84 -5.71
N SER A 102 5.97 -4.88 -4.80
CA SER A 102 6.13 -6.00 -3.88
C SER A 102 4.88 -6.25 -3.03
N TYR A 103 4.26 -5.18 -2.51
CA TYR A 103 3.02 -5.31 -1.73
C TYR A 103 1.89 -5.95 -2.55
N ALA A 104 1.64 -5.44 -3.76
CA ALA A 104 0.58 -5.96 -4.62
C ALA A 104 0.85 -7.40 -5.08
N THR A 105 2.10 -7.71 -5.43
CA THR A 105 2.50 -9.06 -5.83
C THR A 105 2.36 -10.07 -4.70
N HIS A 106 2.78 -9.73 -3.48
CA HIS A 106 2.61 -10.64 -2.33
C HIS A 106 1.15 -10.87 -1.98
N LEU A 107 0.30 -9.84 -2.02
CA LEU A 107 -1.14 -10.03 -1.80
C LEU A 107 -1.75 -10.98 -2.84
N LEU A 108 -1.33 -10.86 -4.10
CA LEU A 108 -1.79 -11.71 -5.18
C LEU A 108 -1.30 -13.16 -5.00
N GLU A 109 -0.04 -13.34 -4.59
CA GLU A 109 0.55 -14.66 -4.28
C GLU A 109 -0.11 -15.33 -3.07
N ASP A 110 -0.53 -14.53 -2.08
CA ASP A 110 -1.31 -14.97 -0.91
C ASP A 110 -2.79 -15.27 -1.26
N GLY A 111 -3.18 -15.12 -2.53
CA GLY A 111 -4.48 -15.51 -3.04
C GLY A 111 -5.55 -14.42 -3.03
N LEU A 112 -5.19 -13.16 -2.75
CA LEU A 112 -6.13 -12.04 -2.88
C LEU A 112 -6.45 -11.80 -4.36
N ASP A 113 -7.71 -11.59 -4.68
CA ASP A 113 -8.14 -11.39 -6.06
C ASP A 113 -7.68 -10.03 -6.62
N ILE A 114 -7.52 -9.98 -7.95
CA ILE A 114 -6.97 -8.82 -8.63
C ILE A 114 -7.88 -7.59 -8.57
N VAL A 115 -9.20 -7.77 -8.40
CA VAL A 115 -10.17 -6.67 -8.30
C VAL A 115 -10.07 -6.02 -6.92
N SER A 116 -9.99 -6.83 -5.86
CA SER A 116 -9.70 -6.34 -4.50
C SER A 116 -8.37 -5.61 -4.44
N ILE A 117 -7.32 -6.10 -5.10
CA ILE A 117 -6.02 -5.40 -5.17
C ILE A 117 -6.15 -4.06 -5.90
N LYS A 118 -6.90 -3.98 -7.00
CA LYS A 118 -7.17 -2.72 -7.73
C LYS A 118 -7.84 -1.70 -6.81
N GLU A 119 -8.88 -2.12 -6.09
CA GLU A 119 -9.60 -1.29 -5.13
C GLU A 119 -8.67 -0.83 -4.00
N LEU A 120 -7.90 -1.76 -3.42
CA LEU A 120 -6.91 -1.50 -2.37
C LEU A 120 -5.77 -0.56 -2.81
N LEU A 121 -5.44 -0.51 -4.10
CA LEU A 121 -4.43 0.44 -4.59
C LEU A 121 -5.03 1.77 -5.08
N GLY A 122 -6.36 1.86 -5.13
CA GLY A 122 -7.09 3.02 -5.65
C GLY A 122 -6.88 3.21 -7.15
N HIS A 123 -6.69 2.13 -7.91
CA HIS A 123 -6.47 2.20 -9.36
C HIS A 123 -7.78 2.39 -10.11
N SER A 124 -7.91 3.51 -10.83
CA SER A 124 -9.10 3.80 -11.65
C SER A 124 -9.34 2.74 -12.73
N PHE A 125 -8.27 2.21 -13.31
CA PHE A 125 -8.27 1.24 -14.41
C PHE A 125 -7.75 -0.12 -13.93
N LEU A 126 -8.31 -1.23 -14.43
CA LEU A 126 -7.86 -2.56 -14.02
C LEU A 126 -6.51 -2.89 -14.67
N GLU A 127 -6.28 -2.36 -15.87
CA GLU A 127 -5.11 -2.51 -16.72
C GLU A 127 -3.82 -2.15 -15.99
N THR A 128 -3.84 -1.12 -15.13
CA THR A 128 -2.68 -0.73 -14.32
C THR A 128 -2.34 -1.75 -13.24
N THR A 129 -3.29 -2.61 -12.88
CA THR A 129 -3.15 -3.67 -11.86
C THR A 129 -2.79 -5.01 -12.50
N LEU A 130 -3.18 -5.24 -13.76
CA LEU A 130 -2.85 -6.47 -14.51
C LEU A 130 -1.34 -6.72 -14.60
N VAL A 131 -0.51 -5.68 -14.53
CA VAL A 131 0.95 -5.81 -14.50
C VAL A 131 1.44 -6.72 -13.36
N TYR A 132 0.69 -6.83 -12.25
CA TYR A 132 1.04 -7.68 -11.12
C TYR A 132 0.86 -9.18 -11.41
N LEU A 133 -0.07 -9.56 -12.30
CA LEU A 133 -0.30 -10.97 -12.69
C LEU A 133 0.92 -11.55 -13.42
N HIS A 134 1.65 -10.73 -14.17
CA HIS A 134 2.88 -11.18 -14.84
C HIS A 134 4.06 -11.31 -13.88
N MET A 135 4.09 -10.48 -12.82
CA MET A 135 5.18 -10.48 -11.84
C MET A 135 5.00 -11.54 -10.76
N ALA A 136 3.74 -11.83 -10.39
CA ALA A 136 3.43 -12.84 -9.39
C ALA A 136 3.80 -14.22 -9.92
N GLY A 137 4.48 -15.01 -9.08
CA GLY A 137 4.84 -16.39 -9.38
C GLY A 137 3.64 -17.35 -9.30
N LEU A 138 2.46 -16.92 -9.76
CA LEU A 138 1.26 -17.75 -9.75
C LEU A 138 1.52 -18.98 -10.62
N GLY A 139 1.56 -20.16 -9.98
CA GLY A 139 1.73 -21.43 -10.69
C GLY A 139 0.66 -21.56 -11.76
N ARG A 140 1.07 -21.68 -13.02
CA ARG A 140 0.13 -21.91 -14.12
C ARG A 140 -0.43 -23.32 -13.98
N LYS A 141 -1.72 -23.43 -13.71
CA LYS A 141 -2.43 -24.71 -13.82
C LYS A 141 -2.63 -25.04 -15.29
N ALA A 142 -2.51 -26.32 -15.63
CA ALA A 142 -2.91 -26.79 -16.94
C ALA A 142 -4.40 -26.48 -17.14
N PRO A 143 -4.83 -26.08 -18.36
CA PRO A 143 -6.24 -25.93 -18.65
C PRO A 143 -6.95 -27.27 -18.41
N PHE A 144 -8.08 -27.24 -17.73
CA PHE A 144 -8.92 -28.40 -17.44
C PHE A 144 -10.37 -28.10 -17.84
N SER A 145 -11.14 -29.13 -18.20
CA SER A 145 -12.56 -28.94 -18.48
C SER A 145 -13.31 -28.77 -17.16
N PRO A 146 -14.16 -27.75 -17.01
CA PRO A 146 -15.00 -27.64 -15.82
C PRO A 146 -15.87 -28.89 -15.59
N LEU A 147 -16.25 -29.59 -16.66
CA LEU A 147 -17.04 -30.82 -16.55
C LEU A 147 -16.28 -31.97 -15.88
N ASP A 148 -14.95 -31.96 -15.94
CA ASP A 148 -14.10 -32.97 -15.30
C ASP A 148 -14.16 -32.87 -13.76
N THR A 149 -14.56 -31.72 -13.20
CA THR A 149 -14.68 -31.51 -11.74
C THR A 149 -16.15 -31.48 -11.27
N LEU A 150 -17.09 -31.14 -12.17
CA LEU A 150 -18.51 -31.02 -11.80
C LEU A 150 -19.23 -32.36 -11.65
N TYR A 151 -18.77 -33.40 -12.37
CA TYR A 151 -19.41 -34.73 -12.36
C TYR A 151 -18.54 -35.82 -11.73
N THR A 152 -17.40 -35.48 -11.15
CA THR A 152 -16.63 -36.41 -10.31
C THR A 152 -17.47 -36.72 -9.07
N LYS A 153 -18.19 -37.85 -9.13
CA LYS A 153 -18.74 -38.53 -7.95
C LYS A 153 -17.57 -39.01 -7.11
N GLU A 154 -17.14 -38.20 -6.15
CA GLU A 154 -16.52 -38.74 -4.94
C GLU A 154 -17.65 -38.97 -3.93
N ALA A 155 -17.91 -40.26 -3.69
CA ALA A 155 -18.74 -40.80 -2.62
C ALA A 155 -17.90 -41.01 -1.36
#